data_AF-A0A534PFD7-F1
#
_entry.id   AF-A0A534PFD7-F1
#
_cell.length_a   1.000
_cell.length_b   1.000
_cell.length_c   1.000
_cell.angle_alpha   90.00
_cell.angle_beta   90.00
_cell.angle_gamma   90.00
#
_symmetry.space_group_name_H-M   'P 1'
#
loop_
_entity.id
_entity.type
_entity.pdbx_description
1 polymer ?
#
loop_
_entity_poly.entity_id
_entity_poly.type
_entity_poly.pdbx_seq_one_letter_code
_entity_poly.pdbx_strand_id
1 'polypeptide(L)'
;MPQTVDPVDTRAHSPPRIQVASIPLYLLGPKLSIYRPGANDTPPCHCVLELRIPQVVEDDPTVDLTARWFVDYDLSVPRSLSVAPGGQAVLPGTFDRNLTVRGPVIYNFEPDALGITDNSDHVVELVVGETAGFDDSATTLPFRTMRTGYESAVYRFLVQINPPIGPTCPNELPLRRTCQ
;
A
#
# COMPACT_ATOMS: atom_id res chain seq x y z
N MET A 1 32.24 -5.93 -33.53
CA MET A 1 32.45 -5.44 -32.15
C MET A 1 31.15 -5.62 -31.38
N PRO A 2 31.12 -6.34 -30.26
CA PRO A 2 30.02 -6.16 -29.32
C PRO A 2 30.28 -4.86 -28.57
N GLN A 3 29.33 -3.92 -28.62
CA GLN A 3 29.39 -2.74 -27.77
C GLN A 3 29.04 -3.16 -26.34
N THR A 4 30.03 -3.11 -25.45
CA THR A 4 29.77 -3.07 -24.02
C THR A 4 29.28 -1.66 -23.71
N VAL A 5 27.98 -1.51 -23.51
CA VAL A 5 27.45 -0.31 -22.87
C VAL A 5 27.61 -0.58 -21.38
N ASP A 6 28.59 0.07 -20.73
CA ASP A 6 28.54 0.19 -19.28
C ASP A 6 27.23 0.90 -18.96
N PRO A 7 26.27 0.30 -18.22
CA PRO A 7 25.13 1.05 -17.75
C PRO A 7 25.65 1.94 -16.63
N VAL A 8 26.11 3.14 -17.00
CA VAL A 8 26.03 4.23 -16.05
C VAL A 8 24.53 4.44 -15.87
N ASP A 9 24.00 3.95 -14.75
CA ASP A 9 22.62 4.12 -14.32
C ASP A 9 22.41 5.61 -13.97
N THR A 10 22.45 6.48 -14.99
CA THR A 10 22.28 7.94 -14.88
C THR A 10 20.86 8.37 -15.20
N ARG A 11 19.92 7.43 -15.35
CA ARG A 11 18.59 7.81 -15.82
C ARG A 11 17.78 8.32 -14.64
N ALA A 12 17.76 9.65 -14.49
CA ALA A 12 16.81 10.33 -13.62
C ALA A 12 15.41 10.24 -14.27
N HIS A 13 14.74 9.10 -14.10
CA HIS A 13 13.30 9.04 -14.31
C HIS A 13 12.65 9.98 -13.31
N SER A 14 11.58 10.66 -13.73
CA SER A 14 10.78 11.39 -12.77
C SER A 14 10.18 10.39 -11.79
N PRO A 15 10.17 10.66 -10.48
CA PRO A 15 9.56 9.74 -9.53
C PRO A 15 8.11 9.45 -9.93
N PRO A 16 7.62 8.22 -9.67
CA PRO A 16 6.21 7.94 -9.79
C PRO A 16 5.42 8.89 -8.88
N ARG A 17 4.17 9.16 -9.25
CA ARG A 17 3.30 10.10 -8.53
C ARG A 17 1.95 9.48 -8.30
N ILE A 18 1.44 9.60 -7.07
CA ILE A 18 0.06 9.21 -6.79
C ILE A 18 -0.85 10.32 -7.31
N GLN A 19 -1.80 9.96 -8.20
CA GLN A 19 -2.70 10.93 -8.77
C GLN A 19 -3.74 11.34 -7.73
N VAL A 20 -3.49 12.46 -7.04
CA VAL A 20 -4.31 12.95 -5.93
C VAL A 20 -5.79 13.08 -6.30
N ALA A 21 -6.09 13.57 -7.51
CA ALA A 21 -7.46 13.70 -8.01
C ALA A 21 -8.20 12.35 -8.16
N SER A 22 -7.47 11.24 -8.20
CA SER A 22 -8.03 9.89 -8.28
C SER A 22 -8.28 9.27 -6.91
N ILE A 23 -7.75 9.86 -5.83
CA ILE A 23 -7.87 9.28 -4.49
C ILE A 23 -9.33 9.34 -4.05
N PRO A 24 -9.94 8.20 -3.66
CA PRO A 24 -11.32 8.16 -3.18
C PRO A 24 -11.52 9.09 -1.99
N LEU A 25 -12.67 9.77 -1.94
CA LEU A 25 -13.00 10.74 -0.87
C LEU A 25 -12.85 10.15 0.53
N TYR A 26 -13.13 8.86 0.72
CA TYR A 26 -13.00 8.20 2.02
C TYR A 26 -11.54 8.12 2.51
N LEU A 27 -10.55 8.13 1.61
CA LEU A 27 -9.13 8.18 1.96
C LEU A 27 -8.62 9.61 2.19
N LEU A 28 -9.35 10.64 1.74
CA LEU A 28 -8.98 12.04 1.96
C LEU A 28 -9.27 12.52 3.38
N GLY A 29 -10.12 11.79 4.12
CA GLY A 29 -10.35 12.05 5.53
C GLY A 29 -9.11 11.74 6.38
N PRO A 30 -8.92 12.41 7.53
CA PRO A 30 -7.75 12.18 8.37
C PRO A 30 -7.72 10.77 8.99
N LYS A 31 -8.85 10.07 9.03
CA LYS A 31 -9.02 8.81 9.75
C LYS A 31 -10.14 7.96 9.16
N LEU A 32 -9.88 6.68 8.95
CA LEU A 32 -10.87 5.66 8.59
C LEU A 32 -11.16 4.77 9.79
N SER A 33 -12.44 4.52 10.10
CA SER A 33 -12.81 3.67 11.24
C SER A 33 -13.19 2.26 10.80
N ILE A 34 -12.67 1.27 11.51
CA ILE A 34 -13.07 -0.13 11.41
C ILE A 34 -13.46 -0.66 12.80
N TYR A 35 -14.38 -1.62 12.84
CA TYR A 35 -14.90 -2.19 14.09
C TYR A 35 -14.51 -3.66 14.20
N ARG A 36 -14.09 -4.08 15.40
CA ARG A 36 -13.83 -5.49 15.71
C ARG A 36 -15.12 -6.32 15.73
N PRO A 37 -15.04 -7.64 15.47
CA PRO A 37 -16.16 -8.56 15.69
C PRO A 37 -16.65 -8.49 17.14
N GLY A 38 -17.97 -8.48 17.32
CA GLY A 38 -18.62 -8.57 18.62
C GLY A 38 -18.92 -10.01 19.04
N ALA A 39 -19.11 -10.23 20.35
CA ALA A 39 -19.49 -11.54 20.89
C ALA A 39 -20.82 -12.09 20.34
N ASN A 40 -21.65 -11.24 19.73
CA ASN A 40 -22.95 -11.60 19.17
C ASN A 40 -22.91 -11.80 17.64
N ASP A 41 -21.77 -11.65 16.98
CA ASP A 41 -21.64 -11.93 15.55
C ASP A 41 -21.54 -13.45 15.35
N THR A 42 -22.66 -14.08 14.99
CA THR A 42 -22.75 -15.51 14.65
C THR A 42 -23.26 -15.69 13.21
N PRO A 43 -22.49 -16.32 12.31
CA PRO A 43 -21.08 -16.73 12.48
C PRO A 43 -20.15 -15.52 12.74
N PRO A 44 -18.92 -15.74 13.25
CA PRO A 44 -17.95 -14.67 13.46
C PRO A 44 -17.75 -13.88 12.16
N CYS A 45 -18.12 -12.60 12.18
CA CYS A 45 -17.94 -11.71 11.05
C CYS A 45 -17.01 -10.57 11.44
N HIS A 46 -16.04 -10.24 10.59
CA HIS A 46 -15.17 -9.08 10.76
C HIS A 46 -15.36 -8.08 9.63
N CYS A 47 -15.09 -6.81 9.91
CA CYS A 47 -14.96 -5.79 8.88
C CYS A 47 -13.59 -5.94 8.21
N VAL A 48 -13.57 -5.98 6.87
CA VAL A 48 -12.37 -5.80 6.07
C VAL A 48 -12.44 -4.43 5.42
N LEU A 49 -11.36 -3.66 5.48
CA LEU A 49 -11.27 -2.36 4.82
C LEU A 49 -10.49 -2.52 3.50
N GLU A 50 -11.18 -2.40 2.36
CA GLU A 50 -10.55 -2.35 1.04
C GLU A 50 -10.00 -0.94 0.78
N LEU A 51 -8.68 -0.84 0.85
CA LEU A 51 -7.91 0.35 0.52
C LEU A 51 -7.62 0.34 -0.97
N ARG A 52 -8.03 1.40 -1.68
CA ARG A 52 -7.91 1.50 -3.14
C ARG A 52 -7.33 2.85 -3.52
N ILE A 53 -6.16 2.82 -4.16
CA ILE A 53 -5.54 4.00 -4.79
C ILE A 53 -5.64 3.81 -6.30
N PRO A 54 -6.55 4.52 -6.99
CA PRO A 54 -6.92 4.19 -8.36
C PRO A 54 -5.84 4.41 -9.39
N GLN A 55 -5.01 5.45 -9.24
CA GLN A 55 -4.08 5.85 -10.29
C GLN A 55 -2.73 6.29 -9.72
N VAL A 56 -1.68 5.66 -10.24
CA VAL A 56 -0.27 6.05 -10.11
C VAL A 56 0.21 6.49 -11.49
N VAL A 57 0.88 7.63 -11.57
CA VAL A 57 1.46 8.20 -12.78
C VAL A 57 2.95 7.91 -12.80
N GLU A 58 3.45 7.38 -13.90
CA GLU A 58 4.86 7.17 -14.21
C GLU A 58 5.11 7.61 -15.65
N ASP A 59 6.03 8.55 -15.84
CA ASP A 59 6.25 9.19 -17.14
C ASP A 59 6.97 8.27 -18.13
N ASP A 60 7.74 7.28 -17.65
CA ASP A 60 8.26 6.21 -18.49
C ASP A 60 7.31 5.00 -18.53
N PRO A 61 6.60 4.76 -19.65
CA PRO A 61 5.65 3.66 -19.74
C PRO A 61 6.33 2.29 -19.67
N THR A 62 7.64 2.18 -19.87
CA THR A 62 8.37 0.91 -20.00
C THR A 62 8.87 0.33 -18.67
N VAL A 63 9.01 1.14 -17.62
CA VAL A 63 9.52 0.66 -16.32
C VAL A 63 8.44 -0.09 -15.57
N ASP A 64 8.76 -1.09 -14.74
CA ASP A 64 7.79 -1.73 -13.84
C ASP A 64 7.74 -1.00 -12.50
N LEU A 65 6.55 -0.73 -11.96
CA LEU A 65 6.42 -0.20 -10.60
C LEU A 65 6.05 -1.31 -9.62
N THR A 66 6.52 -1.20 -8.38
CA THR A 66 6.04 -2.00 -7.26
C THR A 66 5.42 -1.08 -6.21
N ALA A 67 4.20 -1.43 -5.83
CA ALA A 67 3.45 -0.85 -4.74
C ALA A 67 3.56 -1.75 -3.50
N ARG A 68 3.95 -1.19 -2.36
CA ARG A 68 4.12 -1.88 -1.08
C ARG A 68 3.33 -1.15 0.00
N TRP A 69 2.42 -1.86 0.65
CA TRP A 69 1.66 -1.39 1.80
C TRP A 69 2.38 -1.76 3.09
N PHE A 70 2.39 -0.82 4.03
CA PHE A 70 2.94 -1.00 5.36
C PHE A 70 1.89 -0.58 6.39
N VAL A 71 1.92 -1.24 7.55
CA VAL A 71 1.07 -0.93 8.69
C VAL A 71 1.97 -0.79 9.91
N ASP A 72 1.83 0.35 10.59
CA ASP A 72 2.60 0.73 11.78
C ASP A 72 4.11 0.60 11.63
N TYR A 73 4.63 0.92 10.44
CA TYR A 73 6.05 0.81 10.15
C TYR A 73 6.90 1.59 11.16
N ASP A 74 7.52 0.86 12.09
CA ASP A 74 8.35 1.38 13.16
C ASP A 74 9.66 0.58 13.23
N LEU A 75 10.79 1.29 13.16
CA LEU A 75 12.14 0.72 13.27
C LEU A 75 12.42 0.07 14.63
N SER A 76 11.69 0.47 15.66
CA SER A 76 11.81 -0.11 17.00
C SER A 76 11.05 -1.43 17.17
N VAL A 77 10.15 -1.77 16.23
CA VAL A 77 9.28 -2.95 16.30
C VAL A 77 9.56 -3.89 15.13
N PRO A 78 10.23 -5.05 15.33
CA PRO A 78 10.63 -5.94 14.24
C PRO A 78 9.49 -6.42 13.34
N ARG A 79 8.28 -6.62 13.88
CA ARG A 79 7.11 -7.09 13.13
C ARG A 79 6.61 -6.07 12.10
N SER A 80 6.84 -4.78 12.32
CA SER A 80 6.40 -3.72 11.41
C SER A 80 7.41 -3.38 10.32
N LEU A 81 8.55 -4.07 10.27
CA LEU A 81 9.64 -3.78 9.32
C LEU A 81 9.42 -4.37 7.93
N SER A 82 8.37 -5.17 7.73
CA SER A 82 8.08 -5.84 6.47
C SER A 82 6.89 -5.23 5.76
N VAL A 83 6.78 -5.47 4.45
CA VAL A 83 5.55 -5.25 3.70
C VAL A 83 4.40 -6.00 4.37
N ALA A 84 3.25 -5.37 4.50
CA ALA A 84 2.06 -6.00 5.05
C ALA A 84 1.70 -7.26 4.23
N PRO A 85 1.27 -8.36 4.86
CA PRO A 85 0.83 -9.57 4.17
C PRO A 85 -0.18 -9.27 3.05
N GLY A 86 0.08 -9.75 1.83
CA GLY A 86 -0.76 -9.45 0.67
C GLY A 86 -0.76 -7.98 0.21
N GLY A 87 0.07 -7.15 0.82
CA GLY A 87 0.21 -5.71 0.56
C GLY A 87 1.23 -5.36 -0.52
N GLN A 88 1.62 -6.30 -1.38
CA GLN A 88 2.50 -6.02 -2.52
C GLN A 88 1.76 -6.21 -3.84
N ALA A 89 1.88 -5.23 -4.73
CA ALA A 89 1.34 -5.30 -6.09
C ALA A 89 2.37 -4.80 -7.10
N VAL A 90 2.54 -5.53 -8.20
CA VAL A 90 3.34 -5.10 -9.36
C VAL A 90 2.40 -4.40 -10.34
N LEU A 91 2.78 -3.19 -10.77
CA LEU A 91 2.09 -2.45 -11.83
C LEU A 91 2.97 -2.49 -13.08
N PRO A 92 2.75 -3.46 -13.98
CA PRO A 92 3.65 -3.70 -15.09
C PRO A 92 3.72 -2.49 -16.03
N GLY A 93 4.91 -2.24 -16.56
CA GLY A 93 5.13 -1.36 -17.68
C GLY A 93 4.53 -1.93 -18.96
N THR A 94 4.46 -1.09 -19.99
CA THR A 94 4.04 -1.47 -21.32
C THR A 94 5.06 -0.97 -22.32
N PHE A 95 5.46 -1.85 -23.25
CA PHE A 95 6.33 -1.47 -24.38
C PHE A 95 5.53 -0.85 -25.54
N ASP A 96 4.23 -1.13 -25.61
CA ASP A 96 3.42 -0.86 -26.80
C ASP A 96 2.39 0.27 -26.63
N ARG A 97 2.33 0.93 -25.45
CA ARG A 97 1.40 2.03 -25.20
C ARG A 97 2.09 3.15 -24.43
N ASN A 98 1.85 4.40 -24.82
CA ASN A 98 2.23 5.60 -24.06
C ASN A 98 1.39 5.76 -22.77
N LEU A 99 1.02 4.66 -22.12
CA LEU A 99 0.20 4.62 -20.91
C LEU A 99 1.08 4.92 -19.70
N THR A 100 1.01 6.16 -19.24
CA THR A 100 1.73 6.65 -18.07
C THR A 100 0.91 6.49 -16.78
N VAL A 101 -0.35 6.07 -16.86
CA VAL A 101 -1.23 5.92 -15.69
C VAL A 101 -1.53 4.44 -15.46
N ARG A 102 -1.30 3.97 -14.22
CA ARG A 102 -1.42 2.56 -13.82
C ARG A 102 -2.18 2.42 -12.51
N GLY A 103 -2.71 1.23 -12.27
CA GLY A 103 -3.54 0.93 -11.12
C GLY A 103 -4.83 0.20 -11.52
N PRO A 104 -5.77 0.01 -10.59
CA PRO A 104 -5.71 0.44 -9.18
C PRO A 104 -4.72 -0.39 -8.35
N VAL A 105 -4.17 0.22 -7.30
CA VAL A 105 -3.49 -0.49 -6.21
C VAL A 105 -4.53 -0.79 -5.13
N ILE A 106 -4.77 -2.06 -4.85
CA ILE A 106 -5.77 -2.53 -3.89
C ILE A 106 -5.07 -3.29 -2.76
N TYR A 107 -5.49 -3.03 -1.52
CA TYR A 107 -5.07 -3.78 -0.34
C TYR A 107 -6.23 -3.97 0.62
N ASN A 108 -6.40 -5.20 1.11
CA ASN A 108 -7.41 -5.53 2.11
C ASN A 108 -6.78 -5.46 3.50
N PHE A 109 -7.14 -4.43 4.25
CA PHE A 109 -6.72 -4.26 5.63
C PHE A 109 -7.64 -5.08 6.54
N GLU A 110 -7.06 -6.09 7.18
CA GLU A 110 -7.70 -6.96 8.15
C GLU A 110 -6.83 -6.97 9.42
N PRO A 111 -7.27 -6.29 10.51
CA PRO A 111 -6.47 -6.17 11.73
C PRO A 111 -5.98 -7.51 12.31
N ASP A 112 -6.86 -8.50 12.33
CA ASP A 112 -6.58 -9.78 12.98
C ASP A 112 -5.53 -10.58 12.18
N ALA A 113 -5.56 -10.50 10.84
CA ALA A 113 -4.54 -11.09 9.97
C ALA A 113 -3.16 -10.43 10.12
N LEU A 114 -3.13 -9.17 10.57
CA LEU A 114 -1.92 -8.42 10.90
C LEU A 114 -1.45 -8.65 12.35
N GLY A 115 -2.21 -9.42 13.14
CA GLY A 115 -1.93 -9.64 14.56
C GLY A 115 -2.18 -8.40 15.43
N ILE A 116 -2.94 -7.42 14.93
CA ILE A 116 -3.33 -6.23 15.67
C ILE A 116 -4.49 -6.62 16.59
N THR A 117 -4.31 -6.52 17.90
CA THR A 117 -5.28 -6.98 18.93
C THR A 117 -5.85 -5.88 19.81
N ASP A 118 -5.31 -4.66 19.69
CA ASP A 118 -5.73 -3.48 20.41
C ASP A 118 -6.75 -2.62 19.64
N ASN A 119 -7.39 -1.70 20.36
CA ASN A 119 -8.33 -0.74 19.80
C ASN A 119 -7.66 0.64 19.79
N SER A 120 -6.81 0.87 18.79
CA SER A 120 -6.02 2.10 18.68
C SER A 120 -5.94 2.60 17.23
N ASP A 121 -5.14 3.64 17.01
CA ASP A 121 -4.92 4.23 15.70
C ASP A 121 -3.67 3.62 15.08
N HIS A 122 -3.82 3.13 13.85
CA HIS A 122 -2.76 2.48 13.09
C HIS A 122 -2.42 3.31 11.86
N VAL A 123 -1.13 3.49 11.60
CA VAL A 123 -0.65 4.23 10.44
C VAL A 123 -0.55 3.27 9.27
N VAL A 124 -1.27 3.56 8.18
CA VAL A 124 -1.17 2.81 6.93
C VAL A 124 -0.43 3.66 5.90
N GLU A 125 0.55 3.07 5.26
CA GLU A 125 1.37 3.71 4.24
C GLU A 125 1.42 2.88 2.96
N LEU A 126 1.16 3.51 1.82
CA LEU A 126 1.48 2.98 0.50
C LEU A 126 2.78 3.65 0.02
N VAL A 127 3.76 2.82 -0.35
CA VAL A 127 4.98 3.25 -1.04
C VAL A 127 4.97 2.68 -2.45
N VAL A 128 5.11 3.54 -3.46
CA VAL A 128 5.20 3.13 -4.86
C VAL A 128 6.51 3.61 -5.45
N GLY A 129 7.29 2.70 -6.00
CA GLY A 129 8.56 3.01 -6.64
C GLY A 129 8.79 2.12 -7.85
N GLU A 130 9.79 2.45 -8.65
CA GLU A 130 10.28 1.51 -9.66
C GLU A 130 10.76 0.22 -9.01
N THR A 131 10.43 -0.91 -9.62
CA THR A 131 10.69 -2.24 -9.06
C THR A 131 12.19 -2.49 -8.88
N ALA A 132 13.01 -2.06 -9.84
CA ALA A 132 14.47 -2.15 -9.78
C ALA A 132 15.09 -1.19 -8.74
N GLY A 133 14.34 -0.16 -8.35
CA GLY A 133 14.77 0.88 -7.44
C GLY A 133 14.69 0.50 -5.97
N PHE A 134 13.92 -0.53 -5.59
CA PHE A 134 13.85 -0.95 -4.19
C PHE A 134 15.17 -1.60 -3.73
N ASP A 135 15.69 -1.13 -2.59
CA ASP A 135 16.79 -1.76 -1.89
C ASP A 135 16.27 -2.66 -0.77
N ASP A 136 15.95 -3.90 -1.13
CA ASP A 136 15.50 -4.92 -0.18
C ASP A 136 16.59 -5.37 0.80
N SER A 137 17.85 -4.95 0.58
CA SER A 137 18.97 -5.22 1.49
C SER A 137 19.22 -4.10 2.50
N ALA A 138 18.50 -2.98 2.39
CA ALA A 138 18.67 -1.82 3.26
C ALA A 138 18.37 -2.15 4.73
N THR A 139 19.18 -1.63 5.64
CA THR A 139 19.06 -1.85 7.09
C THR A 139 18.37 -0.73 7.84
N THR A 140 18.28 0.48 7.25
CA THR A 140 17.71 1.67 7.90
C THR A 140 16.21 1.80 7.73
N LEU A 141 15.65 1.37 6.59
CA LEU A 141 14.21 1.27 6.30
C LEU A 141 14.00 0.05 5.37
N PRO A 142 14.18 -1.19 5.88
CA PRO A 142 14.08 -2.41 5.07
C PRO A 142 12.77 -2.46 4.25
N PHE A 143 12.87 -2.94 3.01
CA PHE A 143 11.79 -3.03 2.02
C PHE A 143 11.13 -1.70 1.62
N ARG A 144 11.60 -0.57 2.14
CA ARG A 144 11.09 0.77 1.85
C ARG A 144 12.13 1.67 1.21
N THR A 145 13.41 1.48 1.55
CA THR A 145 14.52 2.25 0.99
C THR A 145 14.59 2.09 -0.53
N MET A 146 14.80 3.21 -1.20
CA MET A 146 15.15 3.25 -2.62
C MET A 146 16.68 3.31 -2.76
N ARG A 147 17.20 2.63 -3.78
CA ARG A 147 18.61 2.72 -4.20
C ARG A 147 18.92 4.15 -4.62
N THR A 148 20.19 4.54 -4.51
CA THR A 148 20.66 5.85 -4.97
C THR A 148 20.21 6.13 -6.40
N GLY A 149 19.59 7.29 -6.64
CA GLY A 149 19.08 7.69 -7.96
C GLY A 149 17.62 7.30 -8.22
N TYR A 150 17.00 6.49 -7.35
CA TYR A 150 15.60 6.14 -7.40
C TYR A 150 14.81 6.85 -6.30
N GLU A 151 13.57 7.22 -6.61
CA GLU A 151 12.65 7.88 -5.69
C GLU A 151 11.29 7.18 -5.69
N SER A 152 10.52 7.35 -4.61
CA SER A 152 9.20 6.72 -4.44
C SER A 152 8.12 7.74 -4.10
N ALA A 153 6.90 7.44 -4.52
CA ALA A 153 5.69 8.11 -4.07
C ALA A 153 5.22 7.48 -2.76
N VAL A 154 4.86 8.31 -1.78
CA VAL A 154 4.35 7.84 -0.49
C VAL A 154 2.97 8.45 -0.22
N TYR A 155 2.01 7.61 0.15
CA TYR A 155 0.70 8.03 0.64
C TYR A 155 0.42 7.42 2.00
N ARG A 156 0.01 8.24 2.96
CA ARG A 156 -0.17 7.84 4.36
C ARG A 156 -1.50 8.35 4.92
N PHE A 157 -2.17 7.53 5.71
CA PHE A 157 -3.39 7.87 6.43
C PHE A 157 -3.52 7.01 7.70
N LEU A 158 -4.50 7.33 8.55
CA LEU A 158 -4.78 6.60 9.78
C LEU A 158 -5.99 5.69 9.63
N VAL A 159 -5.91 4.50 10.22
CA VAL A 159 -7.04 3.60 10.44
C VAL A 159 -7.26 3.45 11.95
N GLN A 160 -8.44 3.83 12.43
CA GLN A 160 -8.88 3.61 13.80
C GLN A 160 -9.52 2.24 13.94
N ILE A 161 -9.03 1.43 14.87
CA ILE A 161 -9.71 0.21 15.29
C ILE A 161 -10.54 0.51 16.52
N ASN A 162 -11.84 0.31 16.39
CA ASN A 162 -12.80 0.52 17.46
C ASN A 162 -13.27 -0.82 18.06
N PRO A 163 -13.66 -0.81 19.35
CA PRO A 163 -14.32 -1.97 19.96
C PRO A 163 -15.63 -2.31 19.23
N PRO A 164 -16.15 -3.53 19.39
CA PRO A 164 -17.39 -3.93 18.74
C PRO A 164 -18.57 -3.04 19.17
N ILE A 165 -19.26 -2.43 18.20
CA ILE A 165 -20.49 -1.65 18.43
C ILE A 165 -21.65 -2.31 17.70
N GLY A 166 -22.04 -3.53 18.11
CA GLY A 166 -23.13 -4.26 17.45
C GLY A 166 -22.90 -4.51 15.94
N PRO A 167 -23.92 -4.90 15.17
CA PRO A 167 -23.77 -5.29 13.77
C PRO A 167 -23.64 -4.03 12.88
N THR A 168 -22.48 -3.38 12.88
CA THR A 168 -22.25 -2.11 12.15
C THR A 168 -21.11 -2.20 11.14
N CYS A 169 -20.82 -3.37 10.59
CA CYS A 169 -20.01 -3.47 9.37
C CYS A 169 -20.93 -3.28 8.16
N PRO A 170 -20.80 -2.19 7.39
CA PRO A 170 -21.49 -2.06 6.11
C PRO A 170 -21.09 -3.21 5.17
N ASN A 171 -21.97 -3.52 4.21
CA ASN A 171 -21.65 -4.43 3.10
C ASN A 171 -21.22 -3.65 1.85
N GLU A 172 -20.72 -2.41 2.02
CA GLU A 172 -20.44 -1.47 0.95
C GLU A 172 -18.99 -0.97 1.03
N LEU A 173 -18.30 -0.95 -0.11
CA LEU A 173 -16.94 -0.43 -0.18
C LEU A 173 -16.86 1.00 0.39
N PRO A 174 -15.81 1.31 1.17
CA PRO A 174 -14.60 0.51 1.35
C PRO A 174 -14.68 -0.54 2.47
N LEU A 175 -15.76 -0.62 3.24
CA LEU A 175 -15.89 -1.57 4.36
C LEU A 175 -16.76 -2.76 3.96
N ARG A 176 -16.18 -3.96 3.98
CA ARG A 176 -16.91 -5.19 3.67
C ARG A 176 -16.99 -6.08 4.90
N ARG A 177 -18.19 -6.49 5.27
CA ARG A 177 -18.39 -7.60 6.21
C ARG A 177 -17.95 -8.91 5.56
N THR A 178 -17.07 -9.64 6.22
CA THR A 178 -16.67 -11.00 5.83
C THR A 178 -17.00 -11.94 6.99
N CYS A 179 -17.73 -13.02 6.71
CA CYS A 179 -18.13 -14.02 7.69
C CYS A 179 -17.52 -15.37 7.29
N GLN A 180 -16.95 -16.10 8.25
CA GLN A 180 -16.41 -17.46 8.03
C GLN A 180 -17.40 -18.54 8.43
#